data_AF-A0A1Y4IHL4-F1
#
_entry.id   AF-A0A1Y4IHL4-F1
#
_cell.length_a   1.000
_cell.length_b   1.000
_cell.length_c   1.000
_cell.angle_alpha   90.00
_cell.angle_beta   90.00
_cell.angle_gamma   90.00
#
_symmetry.space_group_name_H-M   'P 1'
#
loop_
_entity.id
_entity.type
_entity.pdbx_description
1 polymer ?
#
loop_
_entity_poly.entity_id
_entity_poly.type
_entity_poly.pdbx_seq_one_letter_code
_entity_poly.pdbx_strand_id
1 'polypeptide(L)'
;MVKTAKKVNMFRLALRRGIKYRMELTDDDRLCGFGGGYFAWLAPVFDSMDQGGTWHRLRLAGIFENCKYEVLAAAADADLREEMEDGGLTFPQKAEILKQYSWIRRVNTDDMLLHELTGRYLWVMISVSGAAADSRFCLEGFQAEFPWQSFSEYLPEIYQEEGRNSFFERYMAALQSMYEDLEKEVDHIPEYLDYELTSEENLHAFSEWTGGWARDREFTSGQLREVIRNLQRIQSGRGTKSVMRDMVYLVTGREARIIEYFKWHDWMKKSKGLLEEYERLFGKREDTFTVLIDMADPGMEISEEKLRRFLEDFTPLGMCCNVVFLDWNSHMDTHCYLDQNSCLSVPEFGDAGGVVLSENYILG
;
A
#
# COMPACT_ATOMS: atom_id res chain seq x y z
N MET A 1 -29.58 17.74 -9.78
CA MET A 1 -28.58 16.82 -10.38
C MET A 1 -27.25 17.56 -10.30
N VAL A 2 -26.46 17.29 -9.25
CA VAL A 2 -25.20 18.00 -8.99
C VAL A 2 -24.27 17.74 -10.17
N LYS A 3 -23.83 18.79 -10.87
CA LYS A 3 -22.72 18.63 -11.81
C LYS A 3 -21.50 18.31 -10.94
N THR A 4 -20.94 17.11 -10.99
CA THR A 4 -19.72 16.79 -10.25
C THR A 4 -18.66 17.86 -10.54
N ALA A 5 -18.06 18.44 -9.50
CA ALA A 5 -16.95 19.38 -9.67
C ALA A 5 -15.85 18.66 -10.47
N LYS A 6 -15.54 19.20 -11.65
CA LYS A 6 -14.47 18.71 -12.51
C LYS A 6 -13.14 19.24 -11.96
N LYS A 7 -12.14 18.36 -11.97
CA LYS A 7 -10.79 18.69 -11.51
C LYS A 7 -9.84 18.61 -12.69
N VAL A 8 -8.94 19.58 -12.76
CA VAL A 8 -7.85 19.60 -13.73
C VAL A 8 -6.55 19.49 -12.98
N ASN A 9 -5.85 18.41 -13.27
CA ASN A 9 -4.57 18.09 -12.68
C ASN A 9 -3.47 18.40 -13.70
N MET A 10 -2.74 19.48 -13.47
CA MET A 10 -1.57 19.85 -14.25
C MET A 10 -0.31 19.45 -13.48
N PHE A 11 0.00 18.16 -13.51
CA PHE A 11 1.19 17.58 -12.88
C PHE A 11 2.10 16.92 -13.92
N ARG A 12 3.40 16.83 -13.60
CA ARG A 12 4.39 16.06 -14.37
C ARG A 12 4.42 16.42 -15.85
N LEU A 13 3.97 15.51 -16.73
CA LEU A 13 3.92 15.67 -18.19
C LEU A 13 3.24 16.98 -18.65
N ALA A 14 2.29 17.50 -17.87
CA ALA A 14 1.66 18.78 -18.15
C ALA A 14 2.63 19.97 -18.02
N LEU A 15 3.58 19.91 -17.07
CA LEU A 15 4.60 20.94 -16.86
C LEU A 15 5.52 21.10 -18.07
N ARG A 16 5.80 19.98 -18.77
CA ARG A 16 6.62 19.97 -19.99
C ARG A 16 6.02 20.77 -21.14
N ARG A 17 4.68 20.87 -21.21
CA ARG A 17 3.97 21.58 -22.28
C ARG A 17 3.86 23.09 -22.07
N GLY A 18 4.19 23.58 -20.88
CA GLY A 18 4.17 25.01 -20.58
C GLY A 18 5.40 25.75 -21.09
N ILE A 19 5.28 27.07 -21.21
CA ILE A 19 6.39 27.95 -21.59
C ILE A 19 7.20 28.24 -20.33
N LYS A 20 8.50 28.00 -20.37
CA LYS A 20 9.41 28.13 -19.22
C LYS A 20 10.49 29.18 -19.45
N TYR A 21 10.86 29.88 -18.38
CA TYR A 21 11.96 30.84 -18.36
C TYR A 21 12.88 30.55 -17.18
N ARG A 22 14.15 30.22 -17.49
CA ARG A 22 15.21 29.88 -16.54
C ARG A 22 14.91 28.70 -15.60
N MET A 23 13.86 27.91 -15.86
CA MET A 23 13.52 26.69 -15.12
C MET A 23 14.00 25.45 -15.89
N GLU A 24 14.47 24.45 -15.16
CA GLU A 24 14.91 23.16 -15.70
C GLU A 24 13.90 22.07 -15.34
N LEU A 25 13.69 21.13 -16.26
CA LEU A 25 12.80 19.99 -16.05
C LEU A 25 13.65 18.80 -15.61
N THR A 26 13.30 18.18 -14.48
CA THR A 26 13.98 16.97 -13.98
C THR A 26 13.47 15.71 -14.68
N ASP A 27 14.16 14.59 -14.48
CA ASP A 27 13.77 13.27 -15.03
C ASP A 27 12.40 12.79 -14.51
N ASP A 28 11.97 13.27 -13.33
CA ASP A 28 10.65 13.01 -12.74
C ASP A 28 9.55 13.99 -13.22
N ASP A 29 9.81 14.73 -14.31
CA ASP A 29 8.93 15.76 -14.88
C ASP A 29 8.57 16.90 -13.90
N ARG A 30 9.48 17.28 -12.99
CA ARG A 30 9.29 18.44 -12.09
C ARG A 30 10.06 19.65 -12.59
N LEU A 31 9.53 20.85 -12.37
CA LEU A 31 10.22 22.10 -12.75
C LEU A 31 10.98 22.66 -11.57
N CYS A 32 12.31 22.55 -11.59
CA CYS A 32 13.15 23.09 -10.55
C CYS A 32 13.98 24.29 -11.04
N GLY A 33 14.42 25.12 -10.10
CA GLY A 33 15.34 26.22 -10.35
C GLY A 33 16.22 26.50 -9.14
N PHE A 34 17.42 27.00 -9.43
CA PHE A 34 18.45 27.31 -8.43
C PHE A 34 19.03 28.71 -8.64
N GLY A 35 19.29 29.40 -7.53
CA GLY A 35 20.01 30.66 -7.47
C GLY A 35 19.11 31.90 -7.54
N GLY A 36 19.77 33.06 -7.59
CA GLY A 36 19.11 34.36 -7.62
C GLY A 36 18.53 34.71 -8.99
N GLY A 37 17.44 35.48 -8.96
CA GLY A 37 16.85 36.07 -10.17
C GLY A 37 15.37 35.71 -10.36
N TYR A 38 14.88 35.99 -11.56
CA TYR A 38 13.50 35.77 -11.96
C TYR A 38 13.37 34.49 -12.79
N PHE A 39 12.45 33.64 -12.35
CA PHE A 39 12.04 32.40 -13.01
C PHE A 39 10.55 32.50 -13.29
N ALA A 40 10.10 31.99 -14.42
CA ALA A 40 8.68 31.97 -14.71
C ALA A 40 8.26 30.76 -15.52
N TRP A 41 7.02 30.34 -15.31
CA TRP A 41 6.37 29.29 -16.05
C TRP A 41 4.93 29.67 -16.34
N LEU A 42 4.52 29.52 -17.59
CA LEU A 42 3.15 29.72 -18.04
C LEU A 42 2.58 28.35 -18.39
N ALA A 43 1.51 27.97 -17.70
CA ALA A 43 0.81 26.73 -17.94
C ALA A 43 0.18 26.71 -19.34
N PRO A 44 0.04 25.53 -19.97
CA PRO A 44 -0.81 25.42 -21.14
C PRO A 44 -2.24 25.85 -20.76
N VAL A 45 -2.93 26.52 -21.69
CA VAL A 45 -4.29 26.99 -21.46
C VAL A 45 -5.20 25.82 -21.11
N PHE A 46 -6.02 26.02 -20.10
CA PHE A 46 -7.08 25.08 -19.79
C PHE A 46 -8.41 25.58 -20.35
N ASP A 47 -9.14 24.70 -21.04
CA ASP A 47 -10.43 24.99 -21.67
C ASP A 47 -11.54 24.25 -20.92
N SER A 48 -12.40 24.99 -20.23
CA SER A 48 -13.55 24.41 -19.52
C SER A 48 -14.69 23.97 -20.45
N MET A 49 -14.66 24.38 -21.73
CA MET A 49 -15.72 24.23 -22.75
C MET A 49 -17.03 24.98 -22.45
N ASP A 50 -17.16 25.60 -21.28
CA ASP A 50 -18.34 26.34 -20.83
C ASP A 50 -18.06 27.86 -20.94
N GLN A 51 -18.79 28.56 -21.83
CA GLN A 51 -18.71 30.03 -21.91
C GLN A 51 -19.21 30.67 -20.62
N GLY A 52 -18.49 31.69 -20.13
CA GLY A 52 -18.77 32.30 -18.83
C GLY A 52 -18.56 31.34 -17.65
N GLY A 53 -17.75 30.29 -17.84
CA GLY A 53 -17.41 29.32 -16.81
C GLY A 53 -16.84 29.97 -15.56
N THR A 54 -17.12 29.38 -14.41
CA THR A 54 -16.66 29.87 -13.10
C THR A 54 -15.62 28.94 -12.52
N TRP A 55 -14.65 29.49 -11.80
CA TRP A 55 -13.54 28.75 -11.19
C TRP A 55 -13.69 28.70 -9.67
N HIS A 56 -13.32 27.58 -9.06
CA HIS A 56 -13.48 27.37 -7.62
C HIS A 56 -12.18 27.60 -6.85
N ARG A 57 -11.20 26.70 -7.00
CA ARG A 57 -9.99 26.65 -6.18
C ARG A 57 -8.80 26.24 -7.04
N LEU A 58 -7.64 26.81 -6.71
CA LEU A 58 -6.36 26.41 -7.28
C LEU A 58 -5.41 26.06 -6.14
N ARG A 59 -4.89 24.83 -6.20
CA ARG A 59 -3.86 24.32 -5.28
C ARG A 59 -2.56 24.09 -6.01
N LEU A 60 -1.50 24.76 -5.57
CA LEU A 60 -0.14 24.63 -6.05
C LEU A 60 0.60 23.59 -5.23
N ALA A 61 1.28 22.66 -5.89
CA ALA A 61 2.14 21.68 -5.26
C ALA A 61 3.60 21.96 -5.62
N GLY A 62 4.42 22.24 -4.61
CA GLY A 62 5.84 22.48 -4.80
C GLY A 62 6.55 22.89 -3.52
N ILE A 63 7.87 22.78 -3.56
CA ILE A 63 8.77 23.17 -2.47
C ILE A 63 9.45 24.47 -2.89
N PHE A 64 9.37 25.51 -2.06
CA PHE A 64 9.98 26.82 -2.31
C PHE A 64 10.81 27.22 -1.10
N GLU A 65 12.13 27.20 -1.21
CA GLU A 65 13.05 27.55 -0.13
C GLU A 65 13.82 28.81 -0.46
N ASN A 66 13.82 29.76 0.48
CA ASN A 66 14.47 31.08 0.33
C ASN A 66 14.08 31.80 -0.98
N CYS A 67 12.85 31.57 -1.46
CA CYS A 67 12.28 32.16 -2.67
C CYS A 67 10.95 32.84 -2.35
N LYS A 68 10.57 33.83 -3.15
CA LYS A 68 9.20 34.34 -3.21
C LYS A 68 8.55 33.89 -4.50
N TYR A 69 7.39 33.26 -4.43
CA TYR A 69 6.63 32.87 -5.61
C TYR A 69 5.32 33.65 -5.70
N GLU A 70 4.89 33.91 -6.92
CA GLU A 70 3.67 34.62 -7.27
C GLU A 70 2.91 33.77 -8.28
N VAL A 71 1.63 33.54 -7.99
CA VAL A 71 0.69 32.87 -8.88
C VAL A 71 -0.27 33.93 -9.41
N LEU A 72 -0.29 34.09 -10.73
CA LEU A 72 -1.26 34.89 -11.46
C LEU A 72 -2.20 33.91 -12.18
N ALA A 73 -3.47 33.94 -11.82
CA ALA A 73 -4.52 33.21 -12.53
C ALA A 73 -5.44 34.22 -13.22
N ALA A 74 -5.74 34.00 -14.49
CA ALA A 74 -6.64 34.83 -15.28
C ALA A 74 -7.62 33.96 -16.07
N ALA A 75 -8.87 34.41 -16.17
CA ALA A 75 -9.92 33.76 -16.94
C ALA A 75 -10.47 34.69 -18.01
N ALA A 76 -10.68 34.13 -19.20
CA ALA A 76 -11.22 34.85 -20.36
C ALA A 76 -12.08 33.91 -21.22
N ASP A 77 -13.10 34.47 -21.88
CA ASP A 77 -13.84 33.74 -22.92
C ASP A 77 -13.13 33.80 -24.29
N ALA A 78 -12.19 34.73 -24.45
CA ALA A 78 -11.34 34.84 -25.64
C ALA A 78 -10.19 33.83 -25.57
N ASP A 79 -9.88 33.20 -26.72
CA ASP A 79 -8.73 32.32 -26.85
C ASP A 79 -7.47 33.16 -27.13
N LEU A 80 -6.57 33.23 -26.16
CA LEU A 80 -5.34 34.06 -26.19
C LEU A 80 -4.07 33.25 -26.52
N ARG A 81 -4.22 32.06 -27.13
CA ARG A 81 -3.08 31.19 -27.45
C ARG A 81 -2.04 31.87 -28.33
N GLU A 82 -2.47 32.62 -29.34
CA GLU A 82 -1.55 33.27 -30.29
C GLU A 82 -0.66 34.31 -29.57
N GLU A 83 -1.25 35.14 -28.70
CA GLU A 83 -0.53 36.14 -27.92
C GLU A 83 0.35 35.51 -26.83
N MET A 84 -0.09 34.41 -26.24
CA MET A 84 0.66 33.73 -25.19
C MET A 84 1.80 32.85 -25.74
N GLU A 85 1.69 32.36 -26.97
CA GLU A 85 2.73 31.60 -27.67
C GLU A 85 3.74 32.49 -28.40
N ASP A 86 3.46 33.79 -28.56
CA ASP A 86 4.41 34.73 -29.16
C ASP A 86 5.72 34.76 -28.35
N GLY A 87 6.80 34.33 -29.02
CA GLY A 87 8.16 34.30 -28.48
C GLY A 87 8.80 35.69 -28.35
N GLY A 88 8.22 36.72 -28.97
CA GLY A 88 8.65 38.10 -28.85
C GLY A 88 8.23 38.79 -27.54
N LEU A 89 7.25 38.22 -26.83
CA LEU A 89 6.73 38.79 -25.58
C LEU A 89 7.42 38.20 -24.36
N THR A 90 7.88 39.09 -23.48
CA THR A 90 8.43 38.72 -22.17
C THR A 90 7.32 38.33 -21.18
N PHE A 91 7.65 37.52 -20.17
CA PHE A 91 6.68 37.11 -19.13
C PHE A 91 5.96 38.29 -18.45
N PRO A 92 6.64 39.40 -18.09
CA PRO A 92 5.94 40.58 -17.56
C PRO A 92 4.94 41.21 -18.55
N GLN A 93 5.23 41.21 -19.85
CA GLN A 93 4.29 41.71 -20.87
C GLN A 93 3.10 40.77 -21.02
N LYS A 94 3.32 39.45 -21.00
CA LYS A 94 2.24 38.44 -20.99
C LYS A 94 1.34 38.60 -19.76
N ALA A 95 1.93 38.89 -18.59
CA ALA A 95 1.18 39.21 -17.38
C ALA A 95 0.28 40.42 -17.55
N GLU A 96 0.77 41.46 -18.24
CA GLU A 96 0.00 42.69 -18.45
C GLU A 96 -1.18 42.49 -19.40
N ILE A 97 -1.05 41.60 -20.39
CA ILE A 97 -2.17 41.18 -21.26
C ILE A 97 -3.22 40.43 -20.43
N LEU A 98 -2.80 39.45 -19.62
CA LEU A 98 -3.72 38.67 -18.78
C LEU A 98 -4.48 39.54 -17.78
N LYS A 99 -3.85 40.59 -17.25
CA LYS A 99 -4.48 41.56 -16.34
C LYS A 99 -5.59 42.42 -16.97
N GLN A 100 -5.73 42.41 -18.30
CA GLN A 100 -6.84 43.10 -18.97
C GLN A 100 -8.17 42.35 -18.84
N TYR A 101 -8.13 41.07 -18.45
CA TYR A 101 -9.29 40.20 -18.27
C TYR A 101 -9.64 40.02 -16.78
N SER A 102 -10.46 39.03 -16.42
CA SER A 102 -10.66 38.71 -15.01
C SER A 102 -9.42 38.00 -14.47
N TRP A 103 -8.77 38.56 -13.45
CA TRP A 103 -7.52 38.03 -12.90
C TRP A 103 -7.45 38.13 -11.39
N ILE A 104 -6.66 37.23 -10.82
CA ILE A 104 -6.29 37.23 -9.40
C ILE A 104 -4.80 36.94 -9.27
N ARG A 105 -4.16 37.63 -8.33
CA ARG A 105 -2.76 37.45 -7.99
C ARG A 105 -2.63 37.15 -6.51
N ARG A 106 -1.83 36.14 -6.16
CA ARG A 106 -1.43 35.85 -4.79
C ARG A 106 0.07 35.57 -4.73
N VAL A 107 0.68 35.89 -3.59
CA VAL A 107 2.12 35.77 -3.35
C VAL A 107 2.31 34.85 -2.16
N ASN A 108 3.20 33.85 -2.30
CA ASN A 108 3.46 32.83 -1.29
C ASN A 108 2.17 32.18 -0.75
N THR A 109 1.26 31.86 -1.66
CA THR A 109 -0.01 31.19 -1.34
C THR A 109 -0.12 29.97 -2.23
N ASP A 110 -0.11 28.81 -1.60
CA ASP A 110 -0.27 27.49 -2.22
C ASP A 110 -1.72 27.19 -2.55
N ASP A 111 -2.65 27.67 -1.72
CA ASP A 111 -4.08 27.45 -1.89
C ASP A 111 -4.88 28.76 -2.02
N MET A 112 -5.53 28.96 -3.17
CA MET A 112 -6.31 30.16 -3.43
C MET A 112 -7.68 29.90 -4.06
N LEU A 113 -8.64 30.71 -3.66
CA LEU A 113 -9.99 30.74 -4.23
C LEU A 113 -10.00 31.56 -5.52
N LEU A 114 -10.62 31.01 -6.56
CA LEU A 114 -10.75 31.60 -7.90
C LEU A 114 -12.15 32.16 -8.17
N HIS A 115 -12.95 32.42 -7.12
CA HIS A 115 -14.38 32.75 -7.24
C HIS A 115 -14.68 34.03 -8.01
N GLU A 116 -13.70 34.94 -8.10
CA GLU A 116 -13.78 36.19 -8.87
C GLU A 116 -13.55 35.96 -10.37
N LEU A 117 -13.01 34.81 -10.76
CA LEU A 117 -12.66 34.49 -12.14
C LEU A 117 -13.87 33.95 -12.92
N THR A 118 -14.14 34.58 -14.07
CA THR A 118 -15.18 34.17 -15.01
C THR A 118 -14.62 34.11 -16.42
N GLY A 119 -14.81 32.97 -17.10
CA GLY A 119 -14.41 32.76 -18.49
C GLY A 119 -14.14 31.29 -18.80
N ARG A 120 -14.29 30.93 -20.08
CA ARG A 120 -14.06 29.58 -20.60
C ARG A 120 -12.62 29.10 -20.40
N TYR A 121 -11.64 29.95 -20.69
CA TYR A 121 -10.22 29.62 -20.64
C TYR A 121 -9.58 30.08 -19.34
N LEU A 122 -8.83 29.20 -18.68
CA LEU A 122 -8.00 29.52 -17.52
C LEU A 122 -6.52 29.55 -17.91
N TRP A 123 -5.89 30.67 -17.57
CA TRP A 123 -4.46 30.92 -17.72
C TRP A 123 -3.81 30.99 -16.35
N VAL A 124 -2.76 30.21 -16.13
CA VAL A 124 -2.02 30.18 -14.86
C VAL A 124 -0.56 30.45 -15.14
N MET A 125 -0.03 31.49 -14.53
CA MET A 125 1.39 31.84 -14.58
C MET A 125 1.97 31.83 -13.18
N ILE A 126 3.07 31.10 -13.03
CA ILE A 126 3.82 30.99 -11.79
C ILE A 126 5.16 31.68 -12.02
N SER A 127 5.44 32.70 -11.23
CA SER A 127 6.73 33.39 -11.24
C SER A 127 7.40 33.22 -9.90
N VAL A 128 8.70 32.92 -9.92
CA VAL A 128 9.52 32.73 -8.73
C VAL A 128 10.67 33.72 -8.76
N SER A 129 10.91 34.37 -7.64
CA SER A 129 12.01 35.31 -7.43
C SER A 129 12.90 34.80 -6.31
N GLY A 130 14.11 34.40 -6.68
CA GLY A 130 15.16 33.99 -5.75
C GLY A 130 15.92 35.22 -5.25
N ALA A 131 15.98 35.42 -3.93
CA ALA A 131 16.67 36.57 -3.32
C ALA A 131 18.17 36.33 -3.13
N ALA A 132 18.60 35.08 -3.07
CA ALA A 132 19.97 34.70 -2.75
C ALA A 132 20.47 33.53 -3.62
N ALA A 133 21.77 33.24 -3.58
CA ALA A 133 22.36 32.18 -4.39
C ALA A 133 21.95 30.77 -3.94
N ASP A 134 21.48 30.62 -2.70
CA ASP A 134 20.97 29.39 -2.11
C ASP A 134 19.45 29.18 -2.31
N SER A 135 18.78 30.13 -2.95
CA SER A 135 17.37 30.01 -3.35
C SER A 135 17.17 28.76 -4.21
N ARG A 136 16.30 27.85 -3.77
CA ARG A 136 15.94 26.63 -4.51
C ARG A 136 14.43 26.43 -4.50
N PHE A 137 13.88 25.99 -5.62
CA PHE A 137 12.49 25.58 -5.68
C PHE A 137 12.32 24.38 -6.59
N CYS A 138 11.29 23.59 -6.32
CA CYS A 138 10.80 22.61 -7.27
C CYS A 138 9.27 22.56 -7.28
N LEU A 139 8.72 22.84 -8.45
CA LEU A 139 7.30 22.83 -8.75
C LEU A 139 6.90 21.45 -9.27
N GLU A 140 5.92 20.83 -8.60
CA GLU A 140 5.38 19.52 -8.99
C GLU A 140 4.14 19.64 -9.89
N GLY A 141 3.36 20.70 -9.72
CA GLY A 141 2.16 20.95 -10.50
C GLY A 141 1.17 21.86 -9.80
N PHE A 142 -0.04 21.93 -10.36
CA PHE A 142 -1.19 22.50 -9.68
C PHE A 142 -2.48 21.76 -10.06
N GLN A 143 -3.47 21.87 -9.18
CA GLN A 143 -4.84 21.40 -9.39
C GLN A 143 -5.77 22.60 -9.45
N ALA A 144 -6.65 22.65 -10.45
CA ALA A 144 -7.72 23.65 -10.55
C ALA A 144 -9.09 22.96 -10.57
N GLU A 145 -10.04 23.48 -9.80
CA GLU A 145 -11.38 22.92 -9.63
C GLU A 145 -12.46 23.84 -10.25
N PHE A 146 -13.39 23.28 -11.02
CA PHE A 146 -14.47 24.00 -11.71
C PHE A 146 -15.64 23.05 -12.06
N PRO A 147 -16.89 23.50 -12.23
CA PRO A 147 -17.34 24.87 -11.99
C PRO A 147 -17.34 25.19 -10.49
N TRP A 148 -17.39 26.48 -10.16
CA TRP A 148 -17.68 26.94 -8.82
C TRP A 148 -19.01 26.35 -8.32
N GLN A 149 -18.98 25.81 -7.11
CA GLN A 149 -20.16 25.37 -6.36
C GLN A 149 -20.07 25.94 -4.97
N SER A 150 -21.12 26.66 -4.57
CA SER A 150 -21.21 27.27 -3.24
C SER A 150 -21.95 26.32 -2.31
N PHE A 151 -21.36 26.02 -1.15
CA PHE A 151 -22.09 25.32 -0.08
C PHE A 151 -23.33 26.10 0.39
N SER A 152 -23.38 27.41 0.13
CA SER A 152 -24.55 28.24 0.41
C SER A 152 -25.81 27.73 -0.29
N GLU A 153 -25.69 27.12 -1.48
CA GLU A 153 -26.85 26.55 -2.21
C GLU A 153 -27.57 25.44 -1.42
N TYR A 154 -26.88 24.78 -0.49
CA TYR A 154 -27.46 23.74 0.37
C TYR A 154 -28.06 24.29 1.66
N LEU A 155 -27.82 25.57 1.98
CA LEU A 155 -28.36 26.21 3.16
C LEU A 155 -29.76 26.78 2.87
N PRO A 156 -30.61 26.96 3.90
CA PRO A 156 -31.90 27.64 3.75
C PRO A 156 -31.75 29.03 3.10
N GLU A 157 -32.76 29.46 2.33
CA GLU A 157 -32.76 30.72 1.56
C GLU A 157 -32.35 31.96 2.37
N ILE A 158 -32.66 32.00 3.67
CA ILE A 158 -32.27 33.09 4.58
C ILE A 158 -30.76 33.28 4.74
N TYR A 159 -29.95 32.26 4.43
CA TYR A 159 -28.49 32.27 4.47
C TYR A 159 -27.86 32.31 3.07
N GLN A 160 -28.68 32.22 2.02
CA GLN A 160 -28.24 32.39 0.64
C GLN A 160 -28.12 33.88 0.34
N GLU A 161 -27.06 34.52 0.85
CA GLU A 161 -26.77 35.91 0.49
C GLU A 161 -26.59 36.04 -1.03
N GLU A 162 -27.26 37.01 -1.63
CA GLU A 162 -27.13 37.30 -3.06
C GLU A 162 -25.76 37.95 -3.35
N GLY A 163 -24.81 37.14 -3.81
CA GLY A 163 -23.58 37.66 -4.41
C GLY A 163 -22.40 36.71 -4.32
N ARG A 164 -21.80 36.40 -5.48
CA ARG A 164 -20.49 35.74 -5.55
C ARG A 164 -19.47 36.56 -4.75
N ASN A 165 -18.68 35.91 -3.89
CA ASN A 165 -17.65 36.53 -3.05
C ASN A 165 -18.21 37.35 -1.86
N SER A 166 -19.41 37.01 -1.37
CA SER A 166 -19.92 37.57 -0.11
C SER A 166 -19.02 37.19 1.08
N PHE A 167 -19.12 37.92 2.19
CA PHE A 167 -18.37 37.56 3.41
C PHE A 167 -18.75 36.16 3.89
N PHE A 168 -20.04 35.84 3.87
CA PHE A 168 -20.54 34.53 4.28
C PHE A 168 -20.04 33.42 3.35
N GLU A 169 -20.04 33.65 2.03
CA GLU A 169 -19.48 32.68 1.08
C GLU A 169 -17.99 32.42 1.31
N ARG A 170 -17.19 33.46 1.52
CA ARG A 170 -15.76 33.29 1.83
C ARG A 170 -15.52 32.55 3.13
N TYR A 171 -16.35 32.80 4.14
CA TYR A 171 -16.29 32.08 5.41
C TYR A 171 -16.64 30.60 5.21
N MET A 172 -17.72 30.30 4.50
CA MET A 172 -18.15 28.93 4.20
C MET A 172 -17.16 28.21 3.28
N ALA A 173 -16.46 28.91 2.39
CA ALA A 173 -15.46 28.32 1.50
C ALA A 173 -14.31 27.63 2.27
N ALA A 174 -13.94 28.15 3.44
CA ALA A 174 -12.94 27.50 4.29
C ALA A 174 -13.46 26.17 4.87
N LEU A 175 -14.71 26.15 5.32
CA LEU A 175 -15.36 24.92 5.84
C LEU A 175 -15.61 23.91 4.72
N GLN A 176 -16.05 24.38 3.55
CA GLN A 176 -16.21 23.58 2.35
C GLN A 176 -14.89 22.93 1.96
N SER A 177 -13.81 23.70 1.90
CA SER A 177 -12.46 23.21 1.61
C SER A 177 -12.04 22.07 2.56
N MET A 178 -12.25 22.24 3.88
CA MET A 178 -11.97 21.20 4.86
C MET A 178 -12.84 19.94 4.67
N TYR A 179 -14.13 20.13 4.35
CA TYR A 179 -15.06 19.02 4.15
C TYR A 179 -14.71 18.24 2.88
N GLU A 180 -14.40 18.92 1.79
CA GLU A 180 -13.98 18.31 0.53
C GLU A 180 -12.65 17.56 0.68
N ASP A 181 -11.72 18.05 1.51
CA ASP A 181 -10.47 17.34 1.78
C ASP A 181 -10.72 16.06 2.61
N LEU A 182 -11.64 16.11 3.58
CA LEU A 182 -12.07 14.90 4.31
C LEU A 182 -12.82 13.91 3.40
N GLU A 183 -13.71 14.40 2.54
CA GLU A 183 -14.43 13.56 1.58
C GLU A 183 -13.45 12.86 0.64
N LYS A 184 -12.39 13.55 0.19
CA LYS A 184 -11.29 12.94 -0.54
C LYS A 184 -10.63 11.83 0.27
N GLU A 185 -10.28 12.05 1.54
CA GLU A 185 -9.70 10.98 2.36
C GLU A 185 -10.62 9.76 2.48
N VAL A 186 -11.93 10.02 2.65
CA VAL A 186 -12.96 8.97 2.72
C VAL A 186 -13.07 8.18 1.41
N ASP A 187 -13.01 8.85 0.26
CA ASP A 187 -13.06 8.21 -1.06
C ASP A 187 -11.93 7.19 -1.26
N HIS A 188 -10.78 7.37 -0.61
CA HIS A 188 -9.64 6.46 -0.70
C HIS A 188 -9.67 5.33 0.36
N ILE A 189 -10.61 5.34 1.31
CA ILE A 189 -10.76 4.26 2.32
C ILE A 189 -10.82 2.86 1.70
N PRO A 190 -11.55 2.61 0.59
CA PRO A 190 -11.57 1.29 -0.04
C PRO A 190 -10.18 0.79 -0.44
N GLU A 191 -9.27 1.68 -0.85
CA GLU A 191 -7.88 1.34 -1.21
C GLU A 191 -7.07 0.91 0.02
N TYR A 192 -7.30 1.56 1.17
CA TYR A 192 -6.69 1.18 2.44
C TYR A 192 -7.21 -0.16 2.98
N LEU A 193 -8.43 -0.54 2.64
CA LEU A 193 -9.05 -1.81 3.04
C LEU A 193 -8.73 -2.97 2.09
N ASP A 194 -8.08 -2.70 0.96
CA ASP A 194 -7.64 -3.73 0.03
C ASP A 194 -6.34 -4.38 0.51
N TYR A 195 -6.42 -5.67 0.86
CA TYR A 195 -5.27 -6.45 1.33
C TYR A 195 -4.17 -6.63 0.26
N GLU A 196 -4.48 -6.43 -1.03
CA GLU A 196 -3.49 -6.52 -2.12
C GLU A 196 -2.70 -5.23 -2.29
N LEU A 197 -3.33 -4.08 -2.03
CA LEU A 197 -2.75 -2.74 -2.28
C LEU A 197 -2.16 -2.09 -1.02
N THR A 198 -2.67 -2.43 0.16
CA THR A 198 -2.23 -1.80 1.40
C THR A 198 -0.77 -2.10 1.76
N SER A 199 -0.16 -1.19 2.53
CA SER A 199 1.17 -1.35 3.13
C SER A 199 1.23 -2.54 4.10
N GLU A 200 2.45 -3.04 4.34
CA GLU A 200 2.68 -4.22 5.19
C GLU A 200 2.24 -4.00 6.64
N GLU A 201 2.38 -2.78 7.15
CA GLU A 201 1.97 -2.37 8.49
C GLU A 201 0.47 -2.62 8.75
N ASN A 202 -0.37 -2.35 7.74
CA ASN A 202 -1.82 -2.51 7.83
C ASN A 202 -2.27 -3.98 7.74
N LEU A 203 -1.47 -4.86 7.11
CA LEU A 203 -1.83 -6.29 6.98
C LEU A 203 -1.94 -6.98 8.34
N HIS A 204 -1.12 -6.57 9.31
CA HIS A 204 -1.22 -7.08 10.68
C HIS A 204 -2.56 -6.72 11.32
N ALA A 205 -3.07 -5.50 11.12
CA ALA A 205 -4.39 -5.10 11.62
C ALA A 205 -5.52 -5.97 11.03
N PHE A 206 -5.44 -6.33 9.75
CA PHE A 206 -6.40 -7.25 9.14
C PHE A 206 -6.36 -8.64 9.75
N SER A 207 -5.17 -9.14 10.10
CA SER A 207 -5.04 -10.41 10.81
C SER A 207 -5.73 -10.34 12.19
N GLU A 208 -5.65 -9.22 12.89
CA GLU A 208 -6.30 -9.02 14.19
C GLU A 208 -7.82 -9.01 14.08
N TRP A 209 -8.36 -8.28 13.11
CA TRP A 209 -9.81 -8.22 12.85
C TRP A 209 -10.38 -9.59 12.47
N THR A 210 -9.58 -10.42 11.80
CA THR A 210 -9.99 -11.74 11.31
C THR A 210 -9.70 -12.89 12.28
N GLY A 211 -9.47 -12.56 13.56
CA GLY A 211 -9.33 -13.54 14.64
C GLY A 211 -7.92 -13.68 15.23
N GLY A 212 -7.00 -12.75 14.91
CA GLY A 212 -5.69 -12.66 15.54
C GLY A 212 -4.75 -13.84 15.26
N TRP A 213 -4.91 -14.51 14.11
CA TRP A 213 -4.17 -15.74 13.77
C TRP A 213 -2.69 -15.50 13.42
N ALA A 214 -2.26 -14.24 13.25
CA ALA A 214 -0.86 -13.88 13.03
C ALA A 214 -0.15 -13.36 14.30
N ARG A 215 -0.82 -13.36 15.46
CA ARG A 215 -0.19 -12.91 16.72
C ARG A 215 1.04 -13.76 17.04
N ASP A 216 2.13 -13.10 17.39
CA ASP A 216 3.42 -13.69 17.76
C ASP A 216 4.07 -14.54 16.65
N ARG A 217 3.67 -14.34 15.39
CA ARG A 217 4.16 -15.08 14.23
C ARG A 217 4.84 -14.16 13.23
N GLU A 218 6.02 -14.56 12.79
CA GLU A 218 6.78 -13.90 11.73
C GLU A 218 6.27 -14.39 10.37
N PHE A 219 5.12 -13.85 9.93
CA PHE A 219 4.69 -14.00 8.55
C PHE A 219 5.30 -12.89 7.69
N THR A 220 5.78 -13.26 6.52
CA THR A 220 6.08 -12.30 5.46
C THR A 220 4.79 -11.68 4.93
N SER A 221 4.89 -10.49 4.32
CA SER A 221 3.75 -9.81 3.71
C SER A 221 3.04 -10.65 2.64
N GLY A 222 3.80 -11.42 1.85
CA GLY A 222 3.28 -12.38 0.89
C GLY A 222 2.44 -13.50 1.55
N GLN A 223 2.94 -14.07 2.65
CA GLN A 223 2.20 -15.11 3.39
C GLN A 223 0.92 -14.54 4.03
N LEU A 224 0.97 -13.33 4.61
CA LEU A 224 -0.23 -12.69 5.19
C LEU A 224 -1.31 -12.50 4.12
N ARG A 225 -0.94 -12.00 2.94
CA ARG A 225 -1.87 -11.81 1.82
C ARG A 225 -2.47 -13.13 1.34
N GLU A 226 -1.68 -14.19 1.28
CA GLU A 226 -2.16 -15.52 0.87
C GLU A 226 -3.15 -16.12 1.89
N VAL A 227 -2.90 -15.93 3.18
CA VAL A 227 -3.85 -16.35 4.23
C VAL A 227 -5.13 -15.53 4.16
N ILE A 228 -5.04 -14.21 4.03
CA ILE A 228 -6.21 -13.33 3.91
C ILE A 228 -7.04 -13.70 2.68
N ARG A 229 -6.39 -13.94 1.53
CA ARG A 229 -7.04 -14.39 0.28
C ARG A 229 -7.83 -15.68 0.49
N ASN A 230 -7.27 -16.64 1.23
CA ASN A 230 -7.86 -17.96 1.46
C ASN A 230 -8.57 -18.09 2.82
N LEU A 231 -8.83 -16.99 3.51
CA LEU A 231 -9.22 -16.99 4.92
C LEU A 231 -10.45 -17.85 5.18
N GLN A 232 -11.49 -17.73 4.35
CA GLN A 232 -12.71 -18.52 4.52
C GLN A 232 -12.45 -20.02 4.42
N ARG A 233 -11.61 -20.45 3.48
CA ARG A 233 -11.24 -21.87 3.30
C ARG A 233 -10.43 -22.37 4.50
N ILE A 234 -9.47 -21.57 4.96
CA ILE A 234 -8.61 -21.92 6.10
C ILE A 234 -9.43 -22.03 7.39
N GLN A 235 -10.32 -21.05 7.65
CA GLN A 235 -11.13 -21.04 8.87
C GLN A 235 -12.19 -22.14 8.87
N SER A 236 -12.85 -22.39 7.74
CA SER A 236 -13.85 -23.48 7.63
C SER A 236 -13.23 -24.87 7.68
N GLY A 237 -12.01 -25.03 7.17
CA GLY A 237 -11.28 -26.29 7.17
C GLY A 237 -10.30 -26.47 8.34
N ARG A 238 -10.36 -25.62 9.38
CA ARG A 238 -9.49 -25.73 10.55
C ARG A 238 -9.70 -27.09 11.22
N GLY A 239 -8.60 -27.76 11.59
CA GLY A 239 -8.65 -29.14 12.11
C GLY A 239 -8.68 -30.23 11.04
N THR A 240 -8.78 -29.89 9.75
CA THR A 240 -8.66 -30.88 8.67
C THR A 240 -7.20 -31.06 8.24
N LYS A 241 -6.88 -32.26 7.74
CA LYS A 241 -5.54 -32.53 7.17
C LYS A 241 -5.16 -31.62 6.02
N SER A 242 -6.15 -31.21 5.21
CA SER A 242 -5.91 -30.40 4.02
C SER A 242 -5.36 -29.02 4.42
N VAL A 243 -6.08 -28.31 5.28
CA VAL A 243 -5.67 -26.99 5.78
C VAL A 243 -4.39 -27.10 6.60
N MET A 244 -4.24 -28.12 7.45
CA MET A 244 -3.01 -28.29 8.23
C MET A 244 -1.78 -28.46 7.32
N ARG A 245 -1.90 -29.22 6.22
CA ARG A 245 -0.81 -29.38 5.25
C ARG A 245 -0.49 -28.07 4.54
N ASP A 246 -1.51 -27.37 4.06
CA ASP A 246 -1.34 -26.10 3.34
C ASP A 246 -0.70 -25.04 4.25
N MET A 247 -1.10 -25.01 5.52
CA MET A 247 -0.56 -24.07 6.51
C MET A 247 0.87 -24.40 6.91
N VAL A 248 1.23 -25.69 7.04
CA VAL A 248 2.64 -26.08 7.23
C VAL A 248 3.46 -25.68 6.00
N TYR A 249 2.98 -25.98 4.79
CA TYR A 249 3.66 -25.61 3.55
C TYR A 249 3.85 -24.09 3.43
N LEU A 250 2.85 -23.30 3.82
CA LEU A 250 2.95 -21.85 3.79
C LEU A 250 4.08 -21.34 4.70
N VAL A 251 4.24 -21.91 5.90
CA VAL A 251 5.23 -21.47 6.89
C VAL A 251 6.63 -22.01 6.60
N THR A 252 6.74 -23.28 6.21
CA THR A 252 8.02 -23.99 6.09
C THR A 252 8.50 -24.13 4.65
N GLY A 253 7.62 -23.93 3.66
CA GLY A 253 7.86 -24.27 2.25
C GLY A 253 7.86 -25.77 1.96
N ARG A 254 7.53 -26.62 2.95
CA ARG A 254 7.67 -28.09 2.86
C ARG A 254 6.35 -28.82 3.01
N GLU A 255 6.23 -29.95 2.34
CA GLU A 255 5.04 -30.79 2.46
C GLU A 255 5.05 -31.60 3.76
N ALA A 256 3.95 -31.51 4.52
CA ALA A 256 3.73 -32.32 5.71
C ALA A 256 2.93 -33.60 5.40
N ARG A 257 3.39 -34.73 5.93
CA ARG A 257 2.68 -36.01 5.87
C ARG A 257 1.94 -36.26 7.18
N ILE A 258 0.62 -36.41 7.12
CA ILE A 258 -0.23 -36.56 8.31
C ILE A 258 -0.80 -37.99 8.39
N ILE A 259 -0.35 -38.73 9.40
CA ILE A 259 -0.73 -40.11 9.68
C ILE A 259 -1.70 -40.12 10.86
N GLU A 260 -2.88 -40.71 10.67
CA GLU A 260 -3.89 -40.88 11.73
C GLU A 260 -3.81 -42.29 12.32
N TYR A 261 -4.19 -42.42 13.59
CA TYR A 261 -4.23 -43.69 14.33
C TYR A 261 -4.86 -44.85 13.54
N PHE A 262 -6.08 -44.66 13.04
CA PHE A 262 -6.83 -45.73 12.37
C PHE A 262 -6.12 -46.28 11.12
N LYS A 263 -5.32 -45.45 10.42
CA LYS A 263 -4.67 -45.87 9.17
C LYS A 263 -3.63 -46.96 9.37
N TRP A 264 -2.84 -46.86 10.43
CA TRP A 264 -1.79 -47.85 10.72
C TRP A 264 -2.27 -48.93 11.68
N HIS A 265 -3.13 -48.59 12.65
CA HIS A 265 -3.63 -49.55 13.63
C HIS A 265 -4.44 -50.68 12.97
N ASP A 266 -5.33 -50.36 12.03
CA ASP A 266 -6.14 -51.38 11.34
C ASP A 266 -5.28 -52.31 10.46
N TRP A 267 -4.21 -51.78 9.88
CA TRP A 267 -3.27 -52.55 9.08
C TRP A 267 -2.42 -53.50 9.96
N MET A 268 -2.01 -53.04 11.14
CA MET A 268 -1.09 -53.75 12.03
C MET A 268 -1.77 -54.67 13.05
N LYS A 269 -3.10 -54.62 13.17
CA LYS A 269 -3.89 -55.48 14.07
C LYS A 269 -3.63 -56.98 13.93
N LYS A 270 -3.12 -57.44 12.78
CA LYS A 270 -2.83 -58.85 12.49
C LYS A 270 -1.42 -59.31 12.89
N SER A 271 -0.51 -58.40 13.18
CA SER A 271 0.91 -58.69 13.42
C SER A 271 1.38 -58.16 14.78
N LYS A 272 1.30 -59.01 15.82
CA LYS A 272 1.58 -58.61 17.22
C LYS A 272 2.96 -57.98 17.45
N GLY A 273 4.02 -58.50 16.83
CA GLY A 273 5.38 -57.98 17.04
C GLY A 273 5.63 -56.61 16.43
N LEU A 274 4.91 -56.26 15.36
CA LEU A 274 5.04 -54.95 14.69
C LEU A 274 4.13 -53.88 15.32
N LEU A 275 3.10 -54.29 16.06
CA LEU A 275 2.17 -53.39 16.73
C LEU A 275 2.86 -52.60 17.83
N GLU A 276 3.71 -53.24 18.65
CA GLU A 276 4.41 -52.60 19.76
C GLU A 276 5.38 -51.50 19.27
N GLU A 277 6.07 -51.72 18.16
CA GLU A 277 6.96 -50.72 17.56
C GLU A 277 6.19 -49.54 16.95
N TYR A 278 5.05 -49.79 16.28
CA TYR A 278 4.23 -48.70 15.73
C TYR A 278 3.54 -47.88 16.83
N GLU A 279 3.11 -48.52 17.91
CA GLU A 279 2.60 -47.86 19.11
C GLU A 279 3.66 -46.95 19.76
N ARG A 280 4.94 -47.35 19.72
CA ARG A 280 6.06 -46.55 20.20
C ARG A 280 6.31 -45.31 19.32
N LEU A 281 6.19 -45.46 18.00
CA LEU A 281 6.46 -44.39 17.03
C LEU A 281 5.30 -43.38 16.89
N PHE A 282 4.07 -43.86 16.72
CA PHE A 282 2.90 -43.03 16.39
C PHE A 282 1.99 -42.76 17.60
N GLY A 283 2.23 -43.45 18.72
CA GLY A 283 1.45 -43.34 19.94
C GLY A 283 0.37 -44.41 20.09
N LYS A 284 0.01 -44.71 21.35
CA LYS A 284 -0.95 -45.78 21.70
C LYS A 284 -2.41 -45.38 21.65
N ARG A 285 -2.70 -44.08 21.71
CA ARG A 285 -4.06 -43.57 21.91
C ARG A 285 -4.70 -43.19 20.58
N GLU A 286 -6.01 -43.42 20.50
CA GLU A 286 -6.83 -43.11 19.32
C GLU A 286 -6.95 -41.61 19.03
N ASP A 287 -6.68 -40.76 20.03
CA ASP A 287 -6.70 -39.30 19.94
C ASP A 287 -5.41 -38.71 19.38
N THR A 288 -4.40 -39.53 19.07
CA THR A 288 -3.12 -39.05 18.54
C THR A 288 -3.03 -39.19 17.02
N PHE A 289 -2.62 -38.11 16.36
CA PHE A 289 -2.15 -38.15 14.98
C PHE A 289 -0.71 -37.64 14.89
N THR A 290 0.02 -38.12 13.89
CA THR A 290 1.43 -37.77 13.70
C THR A 290 1.61 -36.93 12.45
N VAL A 291 2.30 -35.79 12.60
CA VAL A 291 2.71 -34.91 11.52
C VAL A 291 4.20 -35.12 11.29
N LEU A 292 4.55 -35.69 10.15
CA LEU A 292 5.93 -35.87 9.70
C LEU A 292 6.32 -34.69 8.81
N ILE A 293 7.43 -34.06 9.12
CA ILE A 293 7.99 -32.95 8.35
C ILE A 293 9.40 -33.31 7.96
N ASP A 294 9.67 -33.28 6.66
CA ASP A 294 10.98 -33.62 6.12
C ASP A 294 11.94 -32.45 6.32
N MET A 295 12.91 -32.61 7.21
CA MET A 295 13.93 -31.60 7.51
C MET A 295 15.25 -31.87 6.78
N ALA A 296 15.35 -32.94 5.99
CA ALA A 296 16.60 -33.40 5.38
C ALA A 296 17.21 -32.41 4.36
N ASP A 297 16.41 -31.54 3.73
CA ASP A 297 16.90 -30.52 2.80
C ASP A 297 17.52 -29.31 3.56
N PRO A 298 18.82 -28.99 3.37
CA PRO A 298 19.48 -27.87 4.04
C PRO A 298 19.08 -26.53 3.40
N GLY A 299 17.90 -26.02 3.73
CA GLY A 299 17.36 -24.79 3.14
C GLY A 299 16.87 -23.73 4.13
N MET A 300 16.39 -24.12 5.32
CA MET A 300 15.84 -23.17 6.30
C MET A 300 15.91 -23.73 7.72
N GLU A 301 16.54 -23.01 8.64
CA GLU A 301 16.46 -23.29 10.08
C GLU A 301 15.06 -22.94 10.58
N ILE A 302 14.23 -23.95 10.77
CA ILE A 302 12.90 -23.80 11.34
C ILE A 302 13.00 -24.09 12.83
N SER A 303 12.57 -23.14 13.67
CA SER A 303 12.46 -23.38 15.10
C SER A 303 11.35 -24.41 15.36
N GLU A 304 11.73 -25.61 15.81
CA GLU A 304 10.80 -26.70 16.13
C GLU A 304 9.71 -26.26 17.13
N GLU A 305 10.09 -25.47 18.13
CA GLU A 305 9.17 -24.97 19.16
C GLU A 305 8.09 -24.05 18.57
N LYS A 306 8.47 -23.14 17.67
CA LYS A 306 7.52 -22.26 16.97
C LYS A 306 6.53 -23.09 16.15
N LEU A 307 7.01 -24.13 15.46
CA LEU A 307 6.15 -24.96 14.61
C LEU A 307 5.22 -25.88 15.41
N ARG A 308 5.68 -26.41 16.56
CA ARG A 308 4.82 -27.18 17.48
C ARG A 308 3.66 -26.32 17.99
N ARG A 309 3.94 -25.11 18.49
CA ARG A 309 2.90 -24.14 18.90
C ARG A 309 1.95 -23.79 17.75
N PHE A 310 2.49 -23.60 16.56
CA PHE A 310 1.68 -23.33 15.37
C PHE A 310 0.70 -24.47 15.06
N LEU A 311 1.16 -25.72 15.10
CA LEU A 311 0.34 -26.89 14.83
C LEU A 311 -0.70 -27.15 15.92
N GLU A 312 -0.42 -26.82 17.17
CA GLU A 312 -1.39 -26.87 18.27
C GLU A 312 -2.63 -26.01 17.97
N ASP A 313 -2.46 -24.82 17.39
CA ASP A 313 -3.61 -23.96 17.03
C ASP A 313 -4.51 -24.55 15.94
N PHE A 314 -3.96 -25.41 15.07
CA PHE A 314 -4.74 -26.12 14.04
C PHE A 314 -5.23 -27.49 14.51
N THR A 315 -4.83 -27.93 15.71
CA THR A 315 -5.21 -29.22 16.26
C THR A 315 -6.64 -29.15 16.80
N PRO A 316 -7.54 -30.09 16.40
CA PRO A 316 -8.88 -30.16 16.95
C PRO A 316 -8.88 -30.37 18.46
N LEU A 317 -9.87 -29.82 19.15
CA LEU A 317 -10.04 -30.00 20.58
C LEU A 317 -10.16 -31.50 20.92
N GLY A 318 -9.34 -31.95 21.88
CA GLY A 318 -9.34 -33.34 22.33
C GLY A 318 -8.47 -34.29 21.50
N MET A 319 -7.73 -33.79 20.51
CA MET A 319 -6.70 -34.55 19.81
C MET A 319 -5.29 -34.13 20.24
N CYS A 320 -4.34 -35.04 20.14
CA CYS A 320 -2.92 -34.80 20.39
C CYS A 320 -2.14 -34.84 19.08
N CYS A 321 -1.45 -33.75 18.76
CA CYS A 321 -0.56 -33.67 17.61
C CYS A 321 0.85 -34.12 18.02
N ASN A 322 1.30 -35.27 17.51
CA ASN A 322 2.69 -35.70 17.62
C ASN A 322 3.48 -35.17 16.41
N VAL A 323 4.37 -34.20 16.61
CA VAL A 323 5.21 -33.64 15.54
C VAL A 323 6.56 -34.32 15.54
N VAL A 324 6.94 -34.86 14.39
CA VAL A 324 8.21 -35.55 14.16
C VAL A 324 8.94 -34.87 13.01
N PHE A 325 10.16 -34.45 13.28
CA PHE A 325 11.09 -33.90 12.30
C PHE A 325 11.98 -35.03 11.78
N LEU A 326 12.05 -35.16 10.46
CA LEU A 326 12.88 -36.18 9.81
C LEU A 326 14.21 -35.56 9.44
N ASP A 327 15.25 -35.91 10.18
CA ASP A 327 16.60 -35.43 9.94
C ASP A 327 17.41 -36.40 9.08
N TRP A 328 18.48 -35.86 8.49
CA TRP A 328 19.43 -36.60 7.64
C TRP A 328 20.08 -37.79 8.34
N ASN A 329 20.26 -37.73 9.67
CA ASN A 329 20.89 -38.76 10.48
C ASN A 329 19.87 -39.53 11.32
N SER A 330 19.01 -40.30 10.66
CA SER A 330 17.99 -41.12 11.33
C SER A 330 18.46 -42.54 11.62
N HIS A 331 18.32 -42.99 12.87
CA HIS A 331 18.71 -44.34 13.30
C HIS A 331 17.69 -45.42 12.89
N MET A 332 18.16 -46.66 12.73
CA MET A 332 17.28 -47.81 12.55
C MET A 332 16.34 -47.98 13.77
N ASP A 333 15.14 -48.48 13.52
CA ASP A 333 14.03 -48.62 14.50
C ASP A 333 13.44 -47.30 15.05
N THR A 334 13.81 -46.16 14.44
CA THR A 334 13.15 -44.86 14.66
C THR A 334 12.41 -44.41 13.38
N HIS A 335 12.02 -43.14 13.25
CA HIS A 335 11.36 -42.63 12.03
C HIS A 335 12.35 -42.52 10.86
N CYS A 336 12.81 -43.66 10.33
CA CYS A 336 13.70 -43.78 9.19
C CYS A 336 12.94 -44.44 8.03
N TYR A 337 12.79 -43.72 6.92
CA TYR A 337 12.07 -44.14 5.74
C TYR A 337 13.02 -44.18 4.54
N LEU A 338 13.01 -45.33 3.85
CA LEU A 338 13.97 -45.66 2.78
C LEU A 338 14.09 -44.60 1.66
N ASP A 339 12.96 -44.02 1.26
CA ASP A 339 12.89 -43.03 0.17
C ASP A 339 12.96 -41.57 0.65
N GLN A 340 13.11 -41.31 1.96
CA GLN A 340 13.12 -39.93 2.49
C GLN A 340 14.42 -39.59 3.21
N ASN A 341 14.69 -40.26 4.33
CA ASN A 341 15.75 -39.88 5.26
C ASN A 341 16.66 -41.05 5.66
N SER A 342 16.60 -42.18 4.94
CA SER A 342 17.59 -43.25 5.13
C SER A 342 18.87 -42.91 4.36
N CYS A 343 19.79 -42.22 5.02
CA CYS A 343 21.14 -42.01 4.52
C CYS A 343 22.14 -42.73 5.42
N LEU A 344 23.19 -43.30 4.83
CA LEU A 344 24.30 -43.86 5.60
C LEU A 344 25.08 -42.71 6.21
N SER A 345 25.24 -42.72 7.54
CA SER A 345 26.00 -41.71 8.27
C SER A 345 27.44 -41.62 7.73
N VAL A 346 27.84 -40.44 7.27
CA VAL A 346 29.23 -40.14 6.92
C VAL A 346 29.91 -39.63 8.21
N PRO A 347 31.10 -40.14 8.59
CA PRO A 347 31.71 -39.93 9.91
C PRO A 347 32.06 -38.46 10.28
N GLU A 348 31.85 -37.49 9.39
CA GLU A 348 32.08 -36.06 9.65
C GLU A 348 30.91 -35.37 10.39
N PHE A 349 29.73 -35.99 10.46
CA PHE A 349 28.50 -35.41 11.04
C PHE A 349 27.89 -36.24 12.19
N GLY A 350 28.66 -37.13 12.82
CA GLY A 350 28.19 -37.90 13.99
C GLY A 350 28.09 -37.01 15.22
N ASP A 351 26.88 -36.87 15.77
CA ASP A 351 26.67 -36.20 17.05
C ASP A 351 26.90 -37.21 18.20
N ALA A 352 27.64 -36.79 19.23
CA ALA A 352 28.05 -37.64 20.36
C ALA A 352 26.90 -37.90 21.37
N GLY A 353 25.66 -37.66 20.96
CA GLY A 353 24.45 -37.95 21.72
C GLY A 353 24.11 -39.43 21.67
N GLY A 354 24.78 -40.25 22.49
CA GLY A 354 24.47 -41.67 22.59
C GLY A 354 23.01 -41.94 23.00
N VAL A 355 22.33 -42.85 22.29
CA VAL A 355 20.97 -43.30 22.60
C VAL A 355 21.01 -44.74 23.11
N VAL A 356 20.22 -45.02 24.15
CA VAL A 356 20.08 -46.37 24.71
C VAL A 356 19.06 -47.16 23.90
N LEU A 357 19.55 -48.15 23.15
CA LEU A 357 18.73 -49.19 22.54
C LEU A 357 18.92 -50.46 23.37
N SER A 358 17.87 -50.87 24.09
CA SER A 358 17.74 -52.17 24.79
C SER A 358 19.06 -52.73 25.34
N GLU A 359 19.40 -52.31 26.57
CA GLU A 359 20.56 -52.75 27.37
C GLU A 359 21.97 -52.51 26.80
N ASN A 360 22.13 -51.99 25.58
CA ASN A 360 23.44 -51.65 25.04
C ASN A 360 23.54 -50.16 24.66
N TYR A 361 24.62 -49.52 25.14
CA TYR A 361 25.02 -48.18 24.72
C TYR A 361 25.81 -48.28 23.42
N ILE A 362 25.32 -47.63 22.37
CA ILE A 362 26.09 -47.41 21.14
C ILE A 362 26.40 -45.92 21.08
N LEU A 363 27.69 -45.59 20.97
CA LEU A 363 28.16 -44.23 20.74
C LEU A 363 27.96 -43.89 19.26
N GLY A 364 27.34 -42.74 18.99
CA GLY A 364 27.21 -42.12 17.68
C GLY A 364 28.46 -41.32 17.30
#